data_AF-A0A352NDE6-F1
#
_entry.id   AF-A0A352NDE6-F1
#
_cell.length_a   1.000
_cell.length_b   1.000
_cell.length_c   1.000
_cell.angle_alpha   90.00
_cell.angle_beta   90.00
_cell.angle_gamma   90.00
#
_symmetry.space_group_name_H-M   'P 1'
#
loop_
_entity.id
_entity.type
_entity.pdbx_description
1 polymer ?
#
loop_
_entity_poly.entity_id
_entity_poly.type
_entity_poly.pdbx_seq_one_letter_code
_entity_poly.pdbx_strand_id
1 'polypeptide(L)'
;MKRKDANTLAIIAVVVLVIVHILFSIPAPCPCLQAVWDAGDLITYIGTIVLGIVAFTQNANANETNHRLMLLEESRYRLETRPFVFVSDWNVKIFQGRLSLSGSEAKETICVDVGVDYERPDKKVMAIEFLLTNTTQACLSVQYHGVRFVDSDEAVGWRQSYIGLDNLKMVLNPGQVGRIIFFGTEELFESTFHKGKICLSFILENRFGERYQEDFDATIILRASQPENGKPWLLVDASNYKIGKFVKENGKIDLEWEK
;
A
#
# COMPACT_ATOMS: atom_id res chain seq x y z
N MET A 1 26.98 -17.97 -13.04
CA MET A 1 28.35 -18.52 -13.19
C MET A 1 29.15 -17.55 -14.05
N LYS A 2 30.21 -16.92 -13.53
CA LYS A 2 30.99 -15.95 -14.32
C LYS A 2 31.80 -16.74 -15.36
N ARG A 3 32.03 -16.16 -16.54
CA ARG A 3 32.72 -16.81 -17.68
C ARG A 3 34.09 -17.43 -17.32
N LYS A 4 34.74 -16.93 -16.26
CA LYS A 4 35.99 -17.50 -15.73
C LYS A 4 35.81 -18.87 -15.06
N ASP A 5 34.69 -19.09 -14.36
CA ASP A 5 34.43 -20.33 -13.60
C ASP A 5 34.20 -21.52 -14.56
N ALA A 6 33.52 -21.27 -15.68
CA ALA A 6 33.28 -22.26 -16.72
C ALA A 6 34.57 -22.75 -17.39
N ASN A 7 35.51 -21.83 -17.66
CA ASN A 7 36.79 -22.15 -18.28
C ASN A 7 37.68 -22.97 -17.32
N THR A 8 37.67 -22.65 -16.03
CA THR A 8 38.41 -23.40 -15.02
C THR A 8 37.89 -24.83 -14.87
N LEU A 9 36.57 -25.02 -14.85
CA LEU A 9 35.95 -26.36 -14.80
C LEU A 9 36.27 -27.20 -16.05
N ALA A 10 36.26 -26.58 -17.24
CA ALA A 10 36.61 -27.25 -18.48
C ALA A 10 38.08 -27.73 -18.49
N ILE A 11 39.00 -26.91 -18.00
CA ILE A 11 40.43 -27.27 -17.88
C ILE A 11 40.61 -28.43 -16.89
N ILE A 12 39.94 -28.39 -15.73
CA ILE A 12 40.00 -29.47 -14.74
C ILE A 12 39.49 -30.79 -15.31
N ALA A 13 38.37 -30.76 -16.07
CA ALA A 13 37.83 -31.96 -16.69
C ALA A 13 38.80 -32.59 -17.71
N VAL A 14 39.47 -31.78 -18.53
CA VAL A 14 40.48 -32.25 -19.49
C VAL A 14 41.68 -32.87 -18.75
N VAL A 15 42.15 -32.25 -17.66
CA VAL A 15 43.27 -32.78 -16.86
C VAL A 15 42.91 -34.13 -16.23
N VAL A 16 41.69 -34.27 -15.68
CA VAL A 16 41.23 -35.54 -15.10
C VAL A 16 41.18 -36.65 -16.16
N LEU A 17 40.68 -36.37 -17.36
CA LEU A 17 40.65 -37.34 -18.46
C LEU A 17 42.06 -37.78 -18.88
N VAL A 18 43.02 -36.84 -18.95
CA VAL A 18 44.42 -37.15 -19.27
C VAL A 18 45.06 -38.02 -18.18
N ILE A 19 44.82 -37.72 -16.91
CA ILE A 19 45.34 -38.52 -15.78
C ILE A 19 44.78 -39.94 -15.81
N VAL A 20 43.46 -40.10 -16.01
CA VAL A 20 42.83 -41.42 -16.10
C VAL A 20 43.40 -42.21 -17.28
N HIS A 21 43.57 -41.58 -18.45
CA HIS A 21 44.14 -42.24 -19.62
C HIS A 21 45.58 -42.74 -19.37
N ILE A 22 46.40 -41.93 -18.70
CA ILE A 22 47.78 -42.32 -18.34
C ILE A 22 47.78 -43.47 -17.32
N LEU A 23 46.94 -43.39 -16.28
CA LEU A 23 46.88 -44.41 -15.23
C LEU A 23 46.49 -45.79 -15.78
N PHE A 24 45.55 -45.83 -16.72
CA PHE A 24 45.07 -47.08 -17.34
C PHE A 24 45.96 -47.59 -18.48
N SER A 25 46.89 -46.77 -18.98
CA SER A 25 47.85 -47.19 -20.03
C SER A 25 49.08 -47.91 -19.47
N ILE A 26 49.30 -47.88 -18.14
CA ILE A 26 50.44 -48.54 -17.50
C ILE A 26 50.00 -49.94 -17.05
N PRO A 27 50.60 -51.03 -17.58
CA PRO A 27 50.26 -52.39 -17.16
C PRO A 27 50.61 -52.61 -15.69
N ALA A 28 49.68 -53.18 -14.93
CA ALA A 28 49.83 -53.35 -13.49
C ALA A 28 51.04 -54.25 -13.14
N PRO A 29 52.01 -53.79 -12.34
CA PRO A 29 53.20 -54.56 -12.00
C PRO A 29 52.93 -55.66 -10.95
N CYS A 30 51.77 -55.65 -10.28
CA CYS A 30 51.37 -56.71 -9.35
C CYS A 30 49.85 -56.93 -9.34
N PRO A 31 49.37 -58.12 -8.90
CA PRO A 31 47.93 -58.45 -8.90
C PRO A 31 47.07 -57.52 -8.04
N CYS A 32 47.66 -56.91 -7.01
CA CYS A 32 46.98 -55.96 -6.13
C CYS A 32 46.71 -54.59 -6.80
N LEU A 33 47.38 -54.30 -7.91
CA LEU A 33 47.24 -53.06 -8.69
C LEU A 33 46.45 -53.28 -10.00
N GLN A 34 45.88 -54.46 -10.19
CA GLN A 34 45.05 -54.75 -11.34
C GLN A 34 43.75 -53.94 -11.21
N ALA A 35 43.46 -53.09 -12.20
CA ALA A 35 42.27 -52.25 -12.19
C ALA A 35 41.01 -53.13 -12.09
N VAL A 36 40.25 -52.96 -11.00
CA VAL A 36 39.00 -53.69 -10.75
C VAL A 36 37.84 -53.05 -11.54
N TRP A 37 38.00 -51.79 -11.93
CA TRP A 37 37.00 -50.98 -12.63
C TRP A 37 37.56 -50.62 -14.01
N ASP A 38 36.71 -50.58 -15.03
CA ASP A 38 37.10 -50.06 -16.34
C ASP A 38 37.21 -48.52 -16.28
N ALA A 39 38.04 -47.94 -17.17
CA ALA A 39 38.22 -46.48 -17.24
C ALA A 39 36.88 -45.77 -17.51
N GLY A 40 35.99 -46.39 -18.29
CA GLY A 40 34.63 -45.90 -18.56
C GLY A 40 33.75 -45.83 -17.31
N ASP A 41 33.83 -46.84 -16.44
CA ASP A 41 33.04 -46.91 -15.20
C ASP A 41 33.48 -45.82 -14.22
N LEU A 42 34.79 -45.62 -14.07
CA LEU A 42 35.35 -44.60 -13.20
C LEU A 42 34.98 -43.18 -13.66
N ILE A 43 35.08 -42.89 -14.96
CA ILE A 43 34.70 -41.59 -15.52
C ILE A 43 33.20 -41.34 -15.35
N THR A 44 32.36 -42.36 -15.57
CA THR A 44 30.91 -42.24 -15.40
C THR A 44 30.53 -42.02 -13.94
N TYR A 45 31.18 -42.70 -13.01
CA TYR A 45 30.98 -42.52 -11.57
C TYR A 45 31.36 -41.11 -11.11
N ILE A 46 32.52 -40.61 -11.53
CA ILE A 46 32.94 -39.23 -11.22
C ILE A 46 32.00 -38.22 -11.86
N GLY A 47 31.63 -38.44 -13.13
CA GLY A 47 30.69 -37.58 -13.87
C GLY A 47 29.33 -37.47 -13.19
N THR A 48 28.77 -38.59 -12.71
CA THR A 48 27.49 -38.62 -12.01
C THR A 48 27.54 -37.90 -10.65
N ILE A 49 28.63 -38.03 -9.90
CA ILE A 49 28.84 -37.26 -8.65
C ILE A 49 28.90 -35.76 -8.94
N VAL A 50 29.69 -35.35 -9.94
CA VAL A 50 29.83 -33.93 -10.32
C VAL A 50 28.50 -33.37 -10.81
N LEU A 51 27.76 -34.10 -11.64
CA LEU A 51 26.42 -33.74 -12.08
C LEU A 51 25.45 -33.60 -10.91
N GLY A 52 25.49 -34.51 -9.93
CA GLY A 52 24.69 -34.43 -8.71
C GLY A 52 24.98 -33.17 -7.89
N ILE A 53 26.27 -32.85 -7.70
CA ILE A 53 26.69 -31.63 -6.98
C ILE A 53 26.25 -30.36 -7.72
N VAL A 54 26.43 -30.32 -9.03
CA VAL A 54 26.01 -29.18 -9.87
C VAL A 54 24.50 -29.03 -9.85
N ALA A 55 23.75 -30.11 -10.01
CA ALA A 55 22.29 -30.10 -9.95
C ALA A 55 21.79 -29.64 -8.58
N PHE A 56 22.39 -30.13 -7.49
CA PHE A 56 22.05 -29.69 -6.14
C PHE A 56 22.31 -28.18 -5.95
N THR A 57 23.47 -27.70 -6.40
CA THR A 57 23.85 -26.28 -6.30
C THR A 57 22.93 -25.40 -7.14
N GLN A 58 22.58 -25.82 -8.35
CA GLN A 58 21.63 -25.11 -9.21
C GLN A 58 20.23 -25.08 -8.57
N ASN A 59 19.78 -26.19 -8.02
CA ASN A 59 18.48 -26.29 -7.37
C ASN A 59 18.39 -25.40 -6.12
N ALA A 60 19.44 -25.37 -5.30
CA ALA A 60 19.52 -24.49 -4.12
C ALA A 60 19.43 -23.01 -4.53
N ASN A 61 20.22 -22.58 -5.52
CA ASN A 61 20.21 -21.20 -6.03
C ASN A 61 18.86 -20.83 -6.68
N ALA A 62 18.24 -21.75 -7.41
CA ALA A 62 16.93 -21.56 -8.01
C ALA A 62 15.85 -21.39 -6.93
N ASN A 63 15.91 -22.19 -5.87
CA ASN A 63 14.97 -22.10 -4.75
C ASN A 63 15.09 -20.76 -4.01
N GLU A 64 16.32 -20.29 -3.75
CA GLU A 64 16.55 -18.97 -3.15
C GLU A 64 16.01 -17.83 -4.04
N THR A 65 16.27 -17.92 -5.35
CA THR A 65 15.78 -16.92 -6.31
C THR A 65 14.25 -16.91 -6.38
N ASN A 66 13.62 -18.09 -6.40
CA ASN A 66 12.16 -18.23 -6.39
C ASN A 66 11.56 -17.66 -5.11
N HIS A 67 12.16 -17.94 -3.95
CA HIS A 67 11.69 -17.38 -2.69
C HIS A 67 11.77 -15.85 -2.70
N ARG A 68 12.87 -15.28 -3.21
CA ARG A 68 13.01 -13.83 -3.33
C ARG A 68 11.99 -13.24 -4.30
N LEU A 69 11.74 -13.89 -5.44
CA LEU A 69 10.73 -13.47 -6.41
C LEU A 69 9.33 -13.51 -5.80
N MET A 70 8.99 -14.56 -5.08
CA MET A 70 7.71 -14.69 -4.38
C MET A 70 7.50 -13.54 -3.39
N LEU A 71 8.51 -13.21 -2.57
CA LEU A 71 8.44 -12.07 -1.64
C LEU A 71 8.27 -10.73 -2.37
N LEU A 72 8.95 -10.55 -3.51
CA LEU A 72 8.80 -9.35 -4.33
C LEU A 72 7.40 -9.26 -4.94
N GLU A 73 6.87 -10.36 -5.46
CA GLU A 73 5.51 -10.44 -5.99
C GLU A 73 4.46 -10.16 -4.92
N GLU A 74 4.61 -10.72 -3.71
CA GLU A 74 3.73 -10.44 -2.58
C GLU A 74 3.78 -8.97 -2.18
N SER A 75 4.98 -8.38 -2.09
CA SER A 75 5.13 -6.95 -1.78
C SER A 75 4.50 -6.05 -2.84
N ARG A 76 4.66 -6.42 -4.12
CA ARG A 76 4.08 -5.70 -5.24
C ARG A 76 2.56 -5.83 -5.25
N TYR A 77 2.05 -7.04 -5.05
CA TYR A 77 0.63 -7.31 -4.93
C TYR A 77 0.04 -6.45 -3.80
N ARG A 78 0.69 -6.39 -2.64
CA ARG A 78 0.26 -5.54 -1.52
C ARG A 78 0.19 -4.06 -1.89
N LEU A 79 1.18 -3.53 -2.62
CA LEU A 79 1.21 -2.12 -3.04
C LEU A 79 0.22 -1.79 -4.17
N GLU A 80 -0.12 -2.77 -5.00
CA GLU A 80 -1.06 -2.59 -6.12
C GLU A 80 -2.52 -2.85 -5.72
N THR A 81 -2.76 -3.71 -4.72
CA THR A 81 -4.11 -4.08 -4.27
C THR A 81 -4.59 -3.30 -3.06
N ARG A 82 -3.70 -2.91 -2.14
CA ARG A 82 -4.10 -2.16 -0.94
C ARG A 82 -4.30 -0.69 -1.28
N PRO A 83 -5.55 -0.19 -1.32
CA PRO A 83 -5.78 1.22 -1.55
C PRO A 83 -5.33 2.01 -0.31
N PHE A 84 -4.76 3.19 -0.50
CA PHE A 84 -4.37 4.07 0.60
C PHE A 84 -4.46 5.52 0.13
N VAL A 85 -5.07 6.38 0.94
CA VAL A 85 -5.07 7.82 0.67
C VAL A 85 -4.39 8.58 1.78
N PHE A 86 -3.60 9.57 1.39
CA PHE A 86 -2.87 10.42 2.32
C PHE A 86 -3.47 11.82 2.32
N VAL A 87 -3.62 12.43 3.49
CA VAL A 87 -3.98 13.85 3.59
C VAL A 87 -2.72 14.67 3.30
N SER A 88 -2.59 15.17 2.07
CA SER A 88 -1.40 15.90 1.63
C SER A 88 -1.41 17.36 2.05
N ASP A 89 -2.59 17.98 2.12
CA ASP A 89 -2.77 19.36 2.51
C ASP A 89 -4.20 19.58 3.02
N TRP A 90 -4.45 20.75 3.60
CA TRP A 90 -5.77 21.17 4.05
C TRP A 90 -5.98 22.67 3.83
N ASN A 91 -7.24 23.07 3.71
CA ASN A 91 -7.61 24.47 3.54
C ASN A 91 -8.90 24.79 4.30
N VAL A 92 -9.07 26.06 4.68
CA VAL A 92 -10.25 26.54 5.39
C VAL A 92 -10.78 27.78 4.70
N LYS A 93 -12.08 27.80 4.45
CA LYS A 93 -12.80 28.95 3.91
C LYS A 93 -13.97 29.28 4.82
N ILE A 94 -14.11 30.56 5.16
CA ILE A 94 -15.30 31.07 5.84
C ILE A 94 -16.04 31.96 4.86
N PHE A 95 -17.34 31.74 4.70
CA PHE A 95 -18.18 32.52 3.81
C PHE A 95 -19.60 32.66 4.36
N GLN A 96 -20.36 33.58 3.77
CA GLN A 96 -21.80 33.73 3.99
C GLN A 96 -22.52 33.30 2.70
N GLY A 97 -23.58 32.50 2.81
CA GLY A 97 -24.33 31.98 1.68
C GLY A 97 -23.99 30.53 1.29
N ARG A 98 -24.11 30.19 -0.01
CA ARG A 98 -23.93 28.82 -0.51
C ARG A 98 -22.52 28.58 -1.04
N LEU A 99 -22.00 27.37 -0.81
CA LEU A 99 -20.78 26.91 -1.46
C LEU A 99 -21.01 26.83 -2.97
N SER A 100 -20.19 27.53 -3.76
CA SER A 100 -20.19 27.43 -5.22
C SER A 100 -18.91 26.76 -5.66
N LEU A 101 -19.03 25.64 -6.37
CA LEU A 101 -17.92 24.95 -7.01
C LEU A 101 -18.03 25.09 -8.52
N SER A 102 -16.90 25.26 -9.19
CA SER A 102 -16.88 25.23 -10.66
C SER A 102 -17.12 23.80 -11.17
N GLY A 103 -17.74 23.66 -12.36
CA GLY A 103 -18.12 22.34 -12.89
C GLY A 103 -16.96 21.37 -13.14
N SER A 104 -15.73 21.86 -13.32
CA SER A 104 -14.52 21.05 -13.40
C SER A 104 -14.05 20.54 -12.04
N GLU A 105 -14.21 21.33 -10.98
CA GLU A 105 -13.83 20.95 -9.61
C GLU A 105 -14.79 19.91 -9.02
N ALA A 106 -16.04 19.91 -9.47
CA ALA A 106 -17.10 19.00 -9.03
C ALA A 106 -16.81 17.50 -9.25
N LYS A 107 -15.98 17.13 -10.25
CA LYS A 107 -15.74 15.71 -10.57
C LYS A 107 -14.80 15.01 -9.58
N GLU A 108 -13.91 15.77 -8.95
CA GLU A 108 -12.85 15.26 -8.06
C GLU A 108 -13.05 15.76 -6.62
N THR A 109 -14.24 16.27 -6.32
CA THR A 109 -14.59 16.84 -5.02
C THR A 109 -15.78 16.13 -4.42
N ILE A 110 -15.64 15.67 -3.18
CA ILE A 110 -16.76 15.22 -2.34
C ILE A 110 -17.13 16.37 -1.41
N CYS A 111 -18.40 16.76 -1.41
CA CYS A 111 -18.93 17.78 -0.52
C CYS A 111 -19.85 17.14 0.52
N VAL A 112 -19.49 17.30 1.79
CA VAL A 112 -20.24 16.77 2.93
C VAL A 112 -20.81 17.93 3.73
N ASP A 113 -22.13 18.03 3.77
CA ASP A 113 -22.86 18.93 4.67
C ASP A 113 -22.89 18.29 6.05
N VAL A 114 -22.22 18.93 7.01
CA VAL A 114 -22.14 18.42 8.39
C VAL A 114 -23.17 19.07 9.31
N GLY A 115 -23.92 20.07 8.85
CA GLY A 115 -24.89 20.80 9.66
C GLY A 115 -24.92 22.29 9.33
N VAL A 116 -25.16 22.65 8.07
CA VAL A 116 -25.51 24.01 7.69
C VAL A 116 -26.94 24.33 8.17
N ASP A 117 -27.07 25.45 8.87
CA ASP A 117 -28.38 26.01 9.23
C ASP A 117 -28.94 26.82 8.05
N TYR A 118 -29.69 26.15 7.18
CA TYR A 118 -30.31 26.79 6.00
C TYR A 118 -31.43 27.78 6.36
N GLU A 119 -31.96 27.71 7.58
CA GLU A 119 -33.01 28.63 8.05
C GLU A 119 -32.43 29.99 8.47
N ARG A 120 -31.12 30.04 8.77
CA ARG A 120 -30.39 31.26 9.17
C ARG A 120 -29.22 31.55 8.20
N PRO A 121 -29.50 32.08 7.00
CA PRO A 121 -28.49 32.34 5.98
C PRO A 121 -27.49 33.45 6.34
N ASP A 122 -27.75 34.18 7.43
CA ASP A 122 -26.88 35.21 8.00
C ASP A 122 -25.69 34.63 8.79
N LYS A 123 -25.77 33.37 9.20
CA LYS A 123 -24.70 32.69 9.93
C LYS A 123 -23.48 32.43 9.01
N LYS A 124 -22.30 32.57 9.59
CA LYS A 124 -21.04 32.22 8.93
C LYS A 124 -20.96 30.70 8.77
N VAL A 125 -20.69 30.28 7.53
CA VAL A 125 -20.41 28.89 7.18
C VAL A 125 -18.91 28.73 7.09
N MET A 126 -18.39 27.72 7.78
CA MET A 126 -17.00 27.29 7.67
C MET A 126 -16.95 26.05 6.77
N ALA A 127 -15.96 26.00 5.89
CA ALA A 127 -15.65 24.86 5.05
C ALA A 127 -14.20 24.44 5.28
N ILE A 128 -14.02 23.17 5.64
CA ILE A 128 -12.72 22.52 5.84
C ILE A 128 -12.51 21.56 4.68
N GLU A 129 -11.47 21.83 3.91
CA GLU A 129 -11.06 21.06 2.74
C GLU A 129 -9.85 20.21 3.11
N PHE A 130 -9.91 18.92 2.82
CA PHE A 130 -8.78 18.00 2.88
C PHE A 130 -8.40 17.57 1.46
N LEU A 131 -7.12 17.65 1.14
CA LEU A 131 -6.57 17.12 -0.10
C LEU A 131 -6.14 15.67 0.13
N LEU A 132 -6.83 14.74 -0.53
CA LEU A 132 -6.55 13.30 -0.45
C LEU A 132 -5.75 12.87 -1.68
N THR A 133 -4.53 12.42 -1.47
CA THR A 133 -3.64 11.96 -2.54
C THR A 133 -3.63 10.43 -2.60
N ASN A 134 -3.91 9.87 -3.79
CA ASN A 134 -3.68 8.46 -4.04
C ASN A 134 -2.17 8.21 -4.23
N THR A 135 -1.55 7.55 -3.25
CA THR A 135 -0.11 7.21 -3.28
C THR A 135 0.16 5.82 -3.86
N THR A 136 -0.88 5.07 -4.22
CA THR A 136 -0.76 3.73 -4.78
C THR A 136 -0.48 3.78 -6.29
N GLN A 137 -0.07 2.63 -6.84
CA GLN A 137 0.17 2.47 -8.29
C GLN A 137 -1.10 2.08 -9.07
N ALA A 138 -2.26 2.01 -8.41
CA ALA A 138 -3.53 1.64 -9.01
C ALA A 138 -4.56 2.76 -8.83
N CYS A 139 -5.59 2.79 -9.69
CA CYS A 139 -6.74 3.62 -9.41
C CYS A 139 -7.50 3.05 -8.20
N LEU A 140 -7.99 3.96 -7.36
CA LEU A 140 -8.85 3.64 -6.24
C LEU A 140 -10.01 4.60 -6.23
N SER A 141 -10.95 4.32 -5.36
CA SER A 141 -12.09 5.18 -5.20
C SER A 141 -12.43 5.37 -3.74
N VAL A 142 -12.78 6.60 -3.40
CA VAL A 142 -12.88 7.09 -2.03
C VAL A 142 -14.31 7.52 -1.77
N GLN A 143 -14.86 7.09 -0.66
CA GLN A 143 -16.16 7.51 -0.16
C GLN A 143 -16.04 7.85 1.33
N TYR A 144 -16.54 9.01 1.74
CA TYR A 144 -16.66 9.34 3.15
C TYR A 144 -17.65 8.39 3.84
N HIS A 145 -17.23 7.73 4.92
CA HIS A 145 -18.07 6.80 5.68
C HIS A 145 -18.72 7.48 6.89
N GLY A 146 -17.92 8.24 7.64
CA GLY A 146 -18.37 8.84 8.88
C GLY A 146 -17.22 9.41 9.69
N VAL A 147 -17.56 9.88 10.88
CA VAL A 147 -16.62 10.46 11.84
C VAL A 147 -17.04 10.08 13.25
N ARG A 148 -16.06 9.89 14.12
CA ARG A 148 -16.23 9.56 15.54
C ARG A 148 -15.22 10.33 16.38
N PHE A 149 -15.49 10.51 17.66
CA PHE A 149 -14.44 10.99 18.57
C PHE A 149 -13.46 9.85 18.85
N VAL A 150 -12.18 10.19 19.03
CA VAL A 150 -11.14 9.19 19.35
C VAL A 150 -11.31 8.66 20.77
N ASP A 151 -11.60 9.55 21.72
CA ASP A 151 -11.63 9.26 23.15
C ASP A 151 -13.06 9.12 23.72
N SER A 152 -14.09 9.11 22.86
CA SER A 152 -15.50 9.09 23.27
C SER A 152 -16.37 8.30 22.29
N ASP A 153 -17.33 7.55 22.84
CA ASP A 153 -18.37 6.86 22.07
C ASP A 153 -19.52 7.79 21.65
N GLU A 154 -19.44 9.08 21.98
CA GLU A 154 -20.42 10.07 21.53
C GLU A 154 -20.38 10.22 20.00
N ALA A 155 -21.55 10.23 19.37
CA ALA A 155 -21.65 10.48 17.95
C ALA A 155 -21.38 11.97 17.65
N VAL A 156 -20.36 12.26 16.83
CA VAL A 156 -20.05 13.62 16.35
C VAL A 156 -21.18 14.19 15.49
N GLY A 157 -21.98 13.33 14.86
CA GLY A 157 -23.19 13.73 14.14
C GLY A 157 -22.99 14.22 12.71
N TRP A 158 -21.76 14.23 12.16
CA TRP A 158 -21.51 14.55 10.75
C TRP A 158 -21.95 13.39 9.86
N ARG A 159 -23.27 13.28 9.66
CA ARG A 159 -23.89 12.26 8.82
C ARG A 159 -23.60 12.55 7.35
N GLN A 160 -23.67 11.50 6.54
CA GLN A 160 -23.58 11.57 5.08
C GLN A 160 -24.75 12.37 4.50
N SER A 161 -24.61 13.70 4.45
CA SER A 161 -25.49 14.59 3.71
C SER A 161 -24.67 15.23 2.60
N TYR A 162 -25.11 15.07 1.35
CA TYR A 162 -24.40 15.57 0.18
C TYR A 162 -25.25 16.64 -0.49
N ILE A 163 -24.63 17.76 -0.89
CA ILE A 163 -25.31 18.78 -1.68
C ILE A 163 -24.98 18.58 -3.14
N GLY A 164 -26.03 18.28 -3.93
CA GLY A 164 -26.12 18.63 -5.36
C GLY A 164 -25.02 18.13 -6.30
N LEU A 165 -24.12 17.27 -5.82
CA LEU A 165 -23.08 16.61 -6.61
C LEU A 165 -23.43 15.14 -6.70
N ASP A 166 -23.55 14.62 -7.92
CA ASP A 166 -23.92 13.22 -8.21
C ASP A 166 -22.90 12.17 -7.70
N ASN A 167 -21.80 12.61 -7.07
CA ASN A 167 -20.67 11.77 -6.72
C ASN A 167 -20.58 11.54 -5.20
N LEU A 168 -21.24 10.50 -4.71
CA LEU A 168 -21.02 9.93 -3.37
C LEU A 168 -19.58 9.41 -3.17
N LYS A 169 -18.89 9.20 -4.29
CA LYS A 169 -17.61 8.52 -4.40
C LYS A 169 -16.80 9.22 -5.47
N MET A 170 -15.53 9.49 -5.19
CA MET A 170 -14.57 10.02 -6.16
C MET A 170 -13.60 8.93 -6.59
N VAL A 171 -13.14 8.96 -7.84
CA VAL A 171 -12.15 8.02 -8.37
C VAL A 171 -10.82 8.77 -8.51
N LEU A 172 -9.76 8.22 -7.91
CA LEU A 172 -8.41 8.79 -7.93
C LEU A 172 -7.48 7.86 -8.68
N ASN A 173 -6.87 8.35 -9.74
CA ASN A 173 -5.78 7.67 -10.43
C ASN A 173 -4.47 7.75 -9.62
N PRO A 174 -3.46 6.93 -9.95
CA PRO A 174 -2.16 6.99 -9.28
C PRO A 174 -1.57 8.41 -9.27
N GLY A 175 -1.22 8.91 -8.09
CA GLY A 175 -0.68 10.27 -7.89
C GLY A 175 -1.70 11.40 -7.98
N GLN A 176 -2.98 11.11 -8.26
CA GLN A 176 -4.03 12.12 -8.34
C GLN A 176 -4.45 12.61 -6.95
N VAL A 177 -4.84 13.88 -6.88
CA VAL A 177 -5.32 14.53 -5.66
C VAL A 177 -6.83 14.77 -5.78
N GLY A 178 -7.59 14.20 -4.88
CA GLY A 178 -9.02 14.48 -4.69
C GLY A 178 -9.23 15.47 -3.55
N ARG A 179 -10.38 16.14 -3.56
CA ARG A 179 -10.78 17.10 -2.53
C ARG A 179 -11.95 16.53 -1.76
N ILE A 180 -11.92 16.61 -0.44
CA ILE A 180 -13.13 16.44 0.37
C ILE A 180 -13.36 17.69 1.20
N ILE A 181 -14.55 18.25 1.09
CA ILE A 181 -14.95 19.50 1.73
C ILE A 181 -16.07 19.20 2.71
N PHE A 182 -15.80 19.42 3.99
CA PHE A 182 -16.79 19.41 5.05
C PHE A 182 -17.23 20.83 5.31
N PHE A 183 -18.52 21.14 5.27
CA PHE A 183 -18.99 22.49 5.54
C PHE A 183 -20.24 22.48 6.43
N GLY A 184 -20.33 23.49 7.27
CA GLY A 184 -21.27 23.58 8.37
C GLY A 184 -21.15 24.93 9.07
N THR A 185 -21.99 25.16 10.07
CA THR A 185 -21.91 26.40 10.87
C THR A 185 -20.60 26.45 11.65
N GLU A 186 -20.01 27.64 11.80
CA GLU A 186 -18.77 27.85 12.57
C GLU A 186 -18.90 27.32 14.01
N GLU A 187 -20.03 27.61 14.66
CA GLU A 187 -20.39 27.14 16.02
C GLU A 187 -20.34 25.60 16.15
N LEU A 188 -20.78 24.87 15.12
CA LEU A 188 -20.76 23.41 15.10
C LEU A 188 -19.32 22.89 15.07
N PHE A 189 -18.46 23.47 14.24
CA PHE A 189 -17.06 23.08 14.18
C PHE A 189 -16.33 23.41 15.47
N GLU A 190 -16.53 24.61 16.02
CA GLU A 190 -15.97 24.98 17.31
C GLU A 190 -16.39 23.99 18.40
N SER A 191 -17.69 23.72 18.55
CA SER A 191 -18.17 22.77 19.57
C SER A 191 -17.61 21.35 19.37
N THR A 192 -17.42 20.91 18.12
CA THR A 192 -16.85 19.60 17.79
C THR A 192 -15.37 19.54 18.18
N PHE A 193 -14.57 20.54 17.79
CA PHE A 193 -13.12 20.52 18.02
C PHE A 193 -12.73 20.80 19.47
N HIS A 194 -13.58 21.48 20.24
CA HIS A 194 -13.38 21.63 21.69
C HIS A 194 -13.61 20.32 22.47
N LYS A 195 -14.42 19.40 21.95
CA LYS A 195 -14.69 18.11 22.61
C LYS A 195 -13.52 17.14 22.52
N GLY A 196 -12.69 17.23 21.48
CA GLY A 196 -11.49 16.42 21.34
C GLY A 196 -11.12 16.10 19.91
N LYS A 197 -10.26 15.08 19.75
CA LYS A 197 -9.81 14.59 18.45
C LYS A 197 -10.90 13.81 17.75
N ILE A 198 -10.96 13.94 16.43
CA ILE A 198 -11.90 13.20 15.59
C ILE A 198 -11.15 12.16 14.76
N CYS A 199 -11.76 11.01 14.55
CA CYS A 199 -11.32 9.98 13.62
C CYS A 199 -12.25 10.01 12.41
N LEU A 200 -11.70 10.30 11.23
CA LEU A 200 -12.42 10.27 9.97
C LEU A 200 -12.28 8.89 9.35
N SER A 201 -13.41 8.33 8.92
CA SER A 201 -13.49 7.01 8.28
C SER A 201 -13.87 7.15 6.82
N PHE A 202 -13.14 6.45 5.96
CA PHE A 202 -13.33 6.41 4.52
C PHE A 202 -13.45 4.98 4.04
N ILE A 203 -14.40 4.73 3.14
CA ILE A 203 -14.43 3.47 2.39
C ILE A 203 -13.59 3.66 1.13
N LEU A 204 -12.58 2.81 0.99
CA LEU A 204 -11.75 2.72 -0.20
C LEU A 204 -12.13 1.47 -0.99
N GLU A 205 -12.17 1.57 -2.30
CA GLU A 205 -12.35 0.41 -3.18
C GLU A 205 -11.28 0.40 -4.25
N ASN A 206 -10.56 -0.71 -4.36
CA ASN A 206 -9.47 -0.89 -5.31
C ASN A 206 -10.00 -1.24 -6.70
N ARG A 207 -9.09 -1.30 -7.70
CA ARG A 207 -9.40 -1.67 -9.08
C ARG A 207 -10.02 -3.07 -9.27
N PHE A 208 -9.95 -3.93 -8.25
CA PHE A 208 -10.49 -5.29 -8.28
C PHE A 208 -11.86 -5.39 -7.59
N GLY A 209 -12.42 -4.26 -7.12
CA GLY A 209 -13.71 -4.22 -6.42
C GLY A 209 -13.64 -4.67 -4.97
N GLU A 210 -12.44 -4.87 -4.42
CA GLU A 210 -12.27 -5.15 -2.99
C GLU A 210 -12.42 -3.86 -2.19
N ARG A 211 -13.18 -3.95 -1.09
CA ARG A 211 -13.48 -2.80 -0.22
C ARG A 211 -12.61 -2.85 1.02
N TYR A 212 -12.14 -1.67 1.40
CA TYR A 212 -11.35 -1.42 2.59
C TYR A 212 -11.96 -0.23 3.34
N GLN A 213 -11.74 -0.17 4.64
CA GLN A 213 -12.00 1.01 5.46
C GLN A 213 -10.66 1.59 5.90
N GLU A 214 -10.46 2.88 5.65
CA GLU A 214 -9.33 3.63 6.16
C GLU A 214 -9.80 4.65 7.19
N ASP A 215 -9.17 4.61 8.36
CA ASP A 215 -9.42 5.51 9.47
C ASP A 215 -8.15 6.33 9.73
N PHE A 216 -8.29 7.63 9.92
CA PHE A 216 -7.20 8.47 10.44
C PHE A 216 -7.72 9.50 11.45
N ASP A 217 -6.86 9.81 12.42
CA ASP A 217 -7.16 10.79 13.45
C ASP A 217 -6.79 12.19 12.94
N ALA A 218 -7.78 13.08 12.88
CA ALA A 218 -7.57 14.50 12.62
C ALA A 218 -7.62 15.28 13.94
N THR A 219 -6.47 15.83 14.32
CA THR A 219 -6.38 16.80 15.42
C THR A 219 -6.51 18.20 14.85
N ILE A 220 -7.57 18.90 15.21
CA ILE A 220 -7.87 20.23 14.70
C ILE A 220 -7.74 21.24 15.84
N ILE A 221 -6.76 22.14 15.74
CA ILE A 221 -6.50 23.18 16.74
C ILE A 221 -7.00 24.52 16.18
N LEU A 222 -8.00 25.08 16.84
CA LEU A 222 -8.47 26.44 16.61
C LEU A 222 -7.66 27.42 17.47
N ARG A 223 -6.94 28.39 16.86
CA ARG A 223 -6.36 29.51 17.62
C ARG A 223 -7.23 30.75 17.53
N ALA A 224 -7.53 31.32 18.69
CA ALA A 224 -8.43 32.46 18.87
C ALA A 224 -7.89 33.83 18.40
N SER A 225 -6.58 33.98 18.12
CA SER A 225 -6.02 35.27 17.69
C SER A 225 -6.09 35.41 16.18
N GLN A 226 -6.91 36.36 15.70
CA GLN A 226 -6.93 36.79 14.30
C GLN A 226 -5.52 37.18 13.83
N PRO A 227 -4.98 36.61 12.74
CA PRO A 227 -3.93 37.29 12.00
C PRO A 227 -4.55 38.49 11.28
N GLU A 228 -3.73 39.51 11.01
CA GLU A 228 -4.08 40.75 10.28
C GLU A 228 -4.72 40.53 8.88
N ASN A 229 -4.87 39.28 8.42
CA ASN A 229 -5.33 38.87 7.10
C ASN A 229 -6.64 38.04 7.08
N GLY A 230 -7.41 37.97 8.18
CA GLY A 230 -8.78 37.43 8.17
C GLY A 230 -8.93 35.92 7.95
N LYS A 231 -7.85 35.13 8.05
CA LYS A 231 -7.91 33.67 8.07
C LYS A 231 -7.84 33.14 9.51
N PRO A 232 -8.76 32.27 9.98
CA PRO A 232 -8.56 31.59 11.25
C PRO A 232 -7.27 30.76 11.19
N TRP A 233 -6.48 30.77 12.27
CA TRP A 233 -5.40 29.80 12.44
C TRP A 233 -6.02 28.46 12.83
N LEU A 234 -6.39 27.67 11.82
CA LEU A 234 -6.61 26.24 11.99
C LEU A 234 -5.25 25.56 11.86
N LEU A 235 -4.94 24.57 12.70
CA LEU A 235 -3.91 23.58 12.40
C LEU A 235 -4.59 22.24 12.35
N VAL A 236 -4.46 21.55 11.22
CA VAL A 236 -4.96 20.18 11.05
C VAL A 236 -3.76 19.26 10.96
N ASP A 237 -3.71 18.30 11.86
CA ASP A 237 -2.73 17.22 11.87
C ASP A 237 -3.44 15.88 11.69
N ALA A 238 -3.12 15.19 10.60
CA ALA A 238 -3.67 13.88 10.27
C ALA A 238 -2.67 12.79 10.65
N SER A 239 -3.08 11.88 11.53
CA SER A 239 -2.19 10.89 12.15
C SER A 239 -2.90 9.55 12.37
N ASN A 240 -2.15 8.55 12.84
CA ASN A 240 -2.69 7.23 13.22
C ASN A 240 -3.53 6.52 12.14
N TYR A 241 -3.07 6.58 10.89
CA TYR A 241 -3.71 5.87 9.78
C TYR A 241 -3.83 4.37 10.06
N LYS A 242 -5.03 3.83 9.92
CA LYS A 242 -5.36 2.41 10.03
C LYS A 242 -6.17 1.99 8.83
N ILE A 243 -5.91 0.80 8.33
CA ILE A 243 -6.68 0.23 7.23
C ILE A 243 -7.19 -1.15 7.61
N GLY A 244 -8.44 -1.42 7.28
CA GLY A 244 -9.07 -2.72 7.44
C GLY A 244 -9.69 -3.19 6.14
N LYS A 245 -9.66 -4.49 5.89
CA LYS A 245 -10.27 -5.13 4.72
C LYS A 245 -11.65 -5.64 5.07
N PHE A 246 -12.64 -5.39 4.21
CA PHE A 246 -13.94 -6.05 4.34
C PHE A 246 -13.84 -7.47 3.81
N VAL A 247 -14.01 -8.46 4.69
CA VAL A 247 -13.98 -9.88 4.35
C VAL A 247 -15.38 -10.45 4.50
N LYS A 248 -15.78 -11.28 3.54
CA LYS A 248 -17.08 -11.95 3.56
C LYS A 248 -16.88 -13.39 3.99
N GLU A 249 -17.10 -13.69 5.26
CA GLU A 249 -17.11 -15.06 5.79
C GLU A 249 -18.55 -15.50 6.08
N ASN A 250 -18.96 -16.64 5.54
CA ASN A 250 -20.28 -17.25 5.81
C ASN A 250 -21.49 -16.32 5.59
N GLY A 251 -21.38 -15.37 4.65
CA GLY A 251 -22.45 -14.41 4.34
C GLY A 251 -22.51 -13.19 5.26
N LYS A 252 -21.68 -13.14 6.31
CA LYS A 252 -21.48 -11.96 7.16
C LYS A 252 -20.32 -11.13 6.61
N ILE A 253 -20.48 -9.82 6.56
CA ILE A 253 -19.40 -8.89 6.22
C ILE A 253 -18.73 -8.54 7.55
N ASP A 254 -17.45 -8.87 7.67
CA ASP A 254 -16.62 -8.48 8.81
C ASP A 254 -15.50 -7.54 8.36
N LEU A 255 -15.01 -6.71 9.28
CA LEU A 255 -13.92 -5.78 9.03
C LEU A 255 -12.66 -6.25 9.76
N GLU A 256 -11.69 -6.74 8.99
CA GLU A 256 -10.42 -7.19 9.52
C GLU A 256 -9.38 -6.07 9.43
N TRP A 257 -9.00 -5.53 10.59
CA TRP A 257 -7.96 -4.49 10.68
C TRP A 257 -6.57 -5.09 10.46
N GLU A 258 -5.78 -4.45 9.59
CA GLU A 258 -4.36 -4.79 9.41
C GLU A 258 -3.57 -4.41 10.68
N LYS A 259 -2.60 -5.27 11.05
CA LYS A 259 -1.69 -5.05 12.18
C LYS A 259 -0.45 -4.26 11.78
#